data_AF-A0AAD4Z8E6-F1
#
_entry.id   AF-A0AAD4Z8E6-F1
#
_cell.length_a   1.000
_cell.length_b   1.000
_cell.length_c   1.000
_cell.angle_alpha   90.00
_cell.angle_beta   90.00
_cell.angle_gamma   90.00
#
_symmetry.space_group_name_H-M   'P 1'
#
loop_
_entity.id
_entity.type
_entity.pdbx_description
1 polymer ?
#
loop_
_entity_poly.entity_id
_entity_poly.type
_entity_poly.pdbx_seq_one_letter_code
_entity_poly.pdbx_strand_id
1 'polypeptide(L)'
;MRNKSYASLVGSIMYAQVCTRPDLALCIIKMGRFQSNPGMQHWIAGKKILKYLQRTKAYMLIYRRTKNLELVGYADANLGKAEDD
;
A
#
# COMPACT_ATOMS: atom_id res chain seq x y z
N MET A 1 -11.71 16.55 10.78
CA MET A 1 -11.84 15.68 9.57
C MET A 1 -13.02 16.02 8.66
N ARG A 2 -13.93 16.97 9.00
CA ARG A 2 -15.18 17.24 8.26
C ARG A 2 -15.06 17.52 6.75
N ASN A 3 -13.87 17.85 6.24
CA ASN A 3 -13.64 18.14 4.82
C ASN A 3 -12.55 17.24 4.17
N LYS A 4 -12.19 16.13 4.83
CA LYS A 4 -11.17 15.18 4.35
C LYS A 4 -11.75 13.77 4.39
N SER A 5 -12.02 13.20 3.22
CA SER A 5 -12.51 11.83 3.11
C SER A 5 -11.36 10.86 3.34
N TYR A 6 -11.28 10.30 4.56
CA TYR A 6 -10.34 9.23 4.86
C TYR A 6 -10.61 7.98 4.01
N ALA A 7 -11.88 7.69 3.74
CA ALA A 7 -12.28 6.59 2.85
C ALA A 7 -11.73 6.77 1.43
N SER A 8 -11.75 7.99 0.88
CA SER A 8 -11.16 8.28 -0.42
C SER A 8 -9.64 8.06 -0.41
N LEU A 9 -8.94 8.52 0.64
CA LEU A 9 -7.50 8.29 0.80
C LEU A 9 -7.17 6.79 0.83
N VAL A 10 -7.89 6.02 1.65
CA VAL A 10 -7.71 4.57 1.74
C VAL A 10 -7.98 3.89 0.41
N GLY A 11 -9.06 4.27 -0.28
CA GLY A 11 -9.42 3.73 -1.60
C GLY A 11 -8.35 3.99 -2.66
N SER A 12 -7.79 5.21 -2.72
CA SER A 12 -6.71 5.52 -3.66
C SER A 12 -5.44 4.71 -3.40
N ILE A 13 -5.07 4.52 -2.12
CA ILE A 13 -3.91 3.69 -1.76
C ILE A 13 -4.19 2.21 -2.08
N MET A 14 -5.43 1.74 -1.85
CA MET A 14 -5.83 0.37 -2.15
C MET A 14 -5.77 0.08 -3.65
N TYR A 15 -6.17 1.04 -4.48
CA TYR A 15 -6.02 0.92 -5.93
C TYR A 15 -4.56 0.72 -6.36
N ALA A 16 -3.64 1.54 -5.82
CA ALA A 16 -2.21 1.36 -6.07
C ALA A 16 -1.72 -0.02 -5.60
N GLN A 17 -2.18 -0.47 -4.42
CA GLN A 17 -1.82 -1.76 -3.85
C GLN A 17 -2.24 -2.95 -4.72
N VAL A 18 -3.48 -2.93 -5.22
CA VAL A 18 -4.02 -4.01 -6.05
C VAL A 18 -3.36 -4.04 -7.42
N CYS A 19 -3.12 -2.87 -8.01
CA CYS A 19 -2.61 -2.80 -9.38
C CYS A 19 -1.10 -2.99 -9.45
N THR A 20 -0.30 -2.26 -8.67
CA THR A 20 1.15 -2.16 -8.96
C THR A 20 2.05 -2.19 -7.73
N ARG A 21 1.49 -2.13 -6.53
CA ARG A 21 2.23 -1.93 -5.26
C ARG A 21 1.82 -2.92 -4.17
N PRO A 22 2.05 -4.23 -4.35
CA PRO A 22 1.67 -5.24 -3.36
C PRO A 22 2.35 -5.04 -1.99
N ASP A 23 3.49 -4.33 -1.94
CA ASP A 23 4.19 -3.95 -0.71
C ASP A 23 3.33 -3.12 0.26
N LEU A 24 2.25 -2.49 -0.22
CA LEU A 24 1.33 -1.71 0.60
C LEU A 24 0.23 -2.53 1.31
N ALA A 25 0.15 -3.84 1.08
CA ALA A 25 -0.94 -4.68 1.59
C ALA A 25 -1.12 -4.56 3.12
N LEU A 26 -0.02 -4.64 3.87
CA LEU A 26 -0.06 -4.51 5.34
C LEU A 26 -0.56 -3.12 5.78
N CYS A 27 -0.16 -2.06 5.07
CA CYS A 27 -0.59 -0.70 5.37
C CYS A 27 -2.10 -0.55 5.19
N ILE A 28 -2.67 -1.09 4.10
CA ILE A 28 -4.11 -1.05 3.83
C ILE A 28 -4.90 -1.81 4.89
N ILE A 29 -4.46 -3.02 5.26
CA ILE A 29 -5.10 -3.81 6.33
C ILE A 29 -5.16 -3.01 7.63
N LYS A 30 -4.05 -2.37 8.02
CA LYS A 30 -4.01 -1.53 9.24
C LYS A 30 -4.90 -0.30 9.13
N MET A 31 -4.90 0.40 8.00
CA MET A 31 -5.71 1.61 7.80
C MET A 31 -7.22 1.34 7.76
N GLY A 32 -7.64 0.19 7.22
CA GLY A 32 -9.04 -0.20 7.12
C GLY A 32 -9.73 -0.36 8.49
N ARG A 33 -8.98 -0.73 9.54
CA ARG A 33 -9.50 -0.86 10.92
C ARG A 33 -10.06 0.44 11.49
N PHE A 34 -9.56 1.58 11.02
CA PHE A 34 -9.91 2.91 11.53
C PHE A 34 -10.84 3.70 10.60
N GLN A 35 -11.49 3.02 9.65
CA GLN A 35 -12.35 3.66 8.65
C GLN A 35 -13.55 4.39 9.27
N SER A 36 -14.15 3.83 10.34
CA SER A 36 -15.33 4.38 11.01
C SER A 36 -15.03 5.62 11.85
N ASN A 37 -13.87 5.69 12.48
CA ASN A 37 -13.45 6.82 13.31
C ASN A 37 -11.95 7.13 13.13
N PRO A 38 -11.57 7.75 12.00
CA PRO A 38 -10.18 8.04 11.74
C PRO A 38 -9.67 9.25 12.53
N GLY A 39 -8.66 9.04 13.38
CA GLY A 39 -7.94 10.10 14.07
C GLY A 39 -6.93 10.85 13.19
N MET A 40 -6.39 11.96 13.71
CA MET A 40 -5.36 12.76 13.04
C MET A 40 -4.10 11.96 12.73
N GLN A 41 -3.72 11.04 13.62
CA GLN A 41 -2.57 10.16 13.43
C GLN A 41 -2.74 9.26 12.17
N HIS A 42 -3.95 8.74 11.94
CA HIS A 42 -4.22 7.92 10.75
C HIS A 42 -4.21 8.76 9.46
N TRP A 43 -4.68 10.01 9.52
CA TRP A 43 -4.55 10.94 8.40
C TRP A 43 -3.07 11.23 8.06
N ILE A 44 -2.23 11.44 9.07
CA ILE A 44 -0.78 11.64 8.89
C ILE A 44 -0.13 10.38 8.30
N ALA A 45 -0.49 9.20 8.81
CA ALA A 45 0.01 7.92 8.30
C ALA A 45 -0.35 7.73 6.81
N GLY A 46 -1.60 7.97 6.42
CA GLY A 46 -2.01 7.88 5.02
C GLY A 46 -1.26 8.86 4.10
N LYS A 47 -1.03 10.10 4.54
CA LYS A 47 -0.17 11.05 3.81
C LYS A 47 1.28 10.56 3.69
N LYS A 48 1.82 9.91 4.74
CA LYS A 48 3.18 9.35 4.72
C LYS A 48 3.28 8.23 3.66
N ILE A 49 2.26 7.40 3.52
CA ILE A 49 2.18 6.37 2.47
C ILE A 49 2.15 7.01 1.08
N LEU A 50 1.34 8.05 0.85
CA LEU A 50 1.35 8.76 -0.43
C LEU A 50 2.73 9.38 -0.75
N LYS A 51 3.41 9.94 0.25
CA LYS A 51 4.78 10.46 0.09
C LYS A 51 5.78 9.34 -0.23
N TYR A 52 5.62 8.18 0.38
CA TYR A 52 6.42 7.00 0.08
C TYR A 52 6.21 6.54 -1.36
N LEU A 53 4.96 6.44 -1.82
CA LEU A 53 4.61 6.13 -3.22
C LEU A 53 5.26 7.10 -4.19
N GLN A 54 5.19 8.40 -3.92
CA GLN A 54 5.80 9.44 -4.77
C GLN A 54 7.32 9.26 -4.89
N ARG A 55 7.99 8.94 -3.78
CA ARG A 55 9.44 8.70 -3.75
C ARG A 55 9.85 7.39 -4.41
N THR A 56 8.98 6.40 -4.40
CA THR A 56 9.24 5.04 -4.89
C THR A 56 8.51 4.71 -6.18
N LYS A 57 8.17 5.72 -6.99
CA LYS A 57 7.45 5.55 -8.27
C LYS A 57 8.14 4.60 -9.26
N ALA A 58 9.46 4.42 -9.14
CA ALA A 58 10.24 3.51 -9.98
C ALA A 58 10.16 2.02 -9.55
N TYR A 59 9.69 1.74 -8.33
CA TYR A 59 9.65 0.39 -7.75
C TYR A 59 8.25 -0.25 -7.88
N MET A 60 7.53 0.05 -8.96
CA MET A 60 6.18 -0.47 -9.19
C MET A 60 6.21 -1.63 -10.19
N LEU A 61 5.22 -2.52 -10.11
CA LEU A 61 5.02 -3.54 -11.14
C LEU A 61 4.60 -2.87 -12.45
N ILE A 62 5.28 -3.24 -13.54
CA ILE A 62 4.98 -2.76 -14.89
C ILE A 62 4.42 -3.93 -15.68
N TYR A 63 3.11 -3.89 -15.94
CA TYR A 63 2.51 -4.82 -16.89
C TYR A 63 2.85 -4.39 -18.32
N ARG A 64 3.58 -5.24 -19.04
CA ARG A 64 3.90 -5.03 -20.45
C ARG A 64 3.45 -6.26 -21.23
N ARG A 65 2.75 -6.03 -22.33
CA ARG A 65 2.47 -7.11 -23.30
C ARG A 65 3.80 -7.55 -23.91
N THR A 66 4.17 -8.81 -23.70
CA THR A 66 5.32 -9.44 -24.33
C THR A 66 4.87 -10.54 -25.28
N LYS A 67 5.61 -10.76 -26.37
CA LYS A 67 5.36 -11.88 -27.29
C LYS A 67 5.91 -13.20 -26.74
N ASN A 68 6.97 -13.11 -25.92
CA ASN A 68 7.62 -14.24 -25.27
C ASN A 68 7.47 -14.04 -23.75
N LEU A 69 6.50 -14.72 -23.15
CA LEU A 69 6.25 -14.67 -21.71
C LEU A 69 7.06 -15.78 -21.04
N GLU A 70 8.20 -15.41 -20.44
CA GLU A 70 8.96 -16.31 -19.56
C GLU A 70 8.59 -15.98 -18.11
N LEU A 71 8.04 -16.97 -17.38
CA LEU A 71 7.71 -16.83 -15.98
C LEU A 71 8.97 -17.07 -15.14
N VAL A 72 9.50 -16.01 -14.53
CA VAL A 72 10.61 -16.09 -13.58
C VAL A 72 10.10 -15.74 -12.19
N GLY A 73 10.13 -16.71 -11.28
CA GLY A 73 9.72 -16.54 -9.89
C GLY A 73 10.93 -16.38 -8.96
N TYR A 74 10.85 -15.45 -8.01
CA TYR A 74 11.81 -15.27 -6.94
C TYR A 74 11.09 -15.52 -5.60
N ALA A 75 11.70 -16.28 -4.70
CA ALA A 75 11.19 -16.51 -3.35
C ALA A 75 12.18 -15.92 -2.35
N ASP A 76 11.72 -14.97 -1.55
CA ASP A 76 12.49 -14.39 -0.44
C ASP A 76 11.82 -14.81 0.87
N ALA A 77 12.54 -15.55 1.70
CA ALA A 77 12.07 -16.01 3.00
C ALA A 77 12.70 -15.13 4.08
N ASN A 78 11.92 -14.22 4.66
CA ASN A 78 12.35 -13.44 5.81
C ASN A 78 11.70 -13.99 7.08
N LEU A 79 12.49 -14.54 8.00
CA LEU A 79 12.05 -15.01 9.30
C LEU A 79 11.67 -13.81 10.17
N GLY A 80 10.38 -13.50 10.22
CA GLY A 80 9.85 -12.33 10.93
C GLY A 80 10.00 -12.44 12.45
N LYS A 81 10.72 -11.50 13.05
CA LYS A 81 10.50 -11.11 14.44
C LYS A 81 9.15 -10.39 14.50
N ALA A 82 8.09 -11.12 14.84
CA ALA A 82 6.90 -10.51 15.38
C ALA A 82 7.25 -10.11 16.83
N GLU A 83 7.42 -8.83 17.10
CA GLU A 83 7.23 -8.36 18.48
C GLU A 83 5.71 -8.36 18.70
N ASP A 84 5.27 -9.25 19.58
CA ASP A 84 3.91 -9.30 20.09
C ASP A 84 3.61 -7.98 20.83
N ASP A 85 2.53 -7.30 20.42
CA ASP A 85 1.90 -6.19 21.17
C ASP A 85 1.19 -6.72 22.42
#